data_AF-A0A2M7P986-F1
#
_entry.id   AF-A0A2M7P986-F1
#
_cell.length_a   1.000
_cell.length_b   1.000
_cell.length_c   1.000
_cell.angle_alpha   90.00
_cell.angle_beta   90.00
_cell.angle_gamma   90.00
#
_symmetry.space_group_name_H-M   'P 1'
#
loop_
_entity.id
_entity.type
_entity.pdbx_description
1 polymer ?
#
loop_
_entity_poly.entity_id
_entity_poly.type
_entity_poly.pdbx_seq_one_letter_code
_entity_poly.pdbx_strand_id
1 'polypeptide(L)' 'MSERIVIDPITRIEGHLRIECEVNQGKVVKAWSSGTMWRGIELILKDRDPREAWIYTQRICGVCT' A
#
# COMPACT_ATOMS: atom_id res chain seq x y z
N MET A 1 -26.67 -2.13 15.41
CA MET A 1 -26.44 -2.02 13.96
C MET A 1 -24.95 -2.06 13.73
N SER A 2 -24.47 -2.85 12.76
CA SER A 2 -23.07 -2.82 12.35
C SER A 2 -22.86 -1.64 11.40
N GLU A 3 -21.89 -0.78 11.71
CA GLU A 3 -21.52 0.37 10.87
C GLU A 3 -20.25 0.05 10.09
N ARG A 4 -20.16 0.53 8.84
CA ARG A 4 -18.94 0.43 8.03
C ARG A 4 -18.26 1.79 7.97
N ILE A 5 -17.01 1.84 8.43
CA ILE A 5 -16.16 3.02 8.44
C ILE A 5 -15.09 2.85 7.37
N VAL A 6 -14.81 3.92 6.62
CA VAL A 6 -13.76 3.98 5.60
C VAL A 6 -12.80 5.11 5.94
N ILE A 7 -11.50 4.80 5.98
CA ILE A 7 -10.42 5.78 6.15
C ILE A 7 -9.54 5.73 4.90
N ASP A 8 -9.68 6.75 4.06
CA ASP A 8 -8.98 6.88 2.79
C ASP A 8 -8.80 8.39 2.48
N PRO A 9 -7.58 8.95 2.58
CA PRO A 9 -6.31 8.26 2.80
C PRO A 9 -5.96 8.06 4.29
N ILE A 10 -5.20 7.00 4.59
CA ILE A 10 -4.40 6.93 5.82
C ILE A 10 -3.20 7.89 5.68
N THR A 11 -3.03 8.79 6.63
CA THR A 11 -1.96 9.82 6.61
C THR A 11 -0.79 9.45 7.53
N ARG A 12 0.32 10.21 7.41
CA ARG A 12 1.59 10.01 8.15
C ARG A 12 2.22 8.62 7.95
N ILE A 13 2.07 8.09 6.75
CA ILE A 13 2.74 6.89 6.25
C ILE A 13 3.41 7.21 4.91
N GLU A 14 4.21 6.29 4.40
CA GLU A 14 4.62 6.30 2.98
C GLU A 14 3.56 5.56 2.15
N GLY A 15 3.30 6.04 0.93
CA GLY A 15 2.41 5.38 -0.02
C GLY A 15 0.92 5.71 0.12
N HIS A 16 0.08 4.83 -0.44
CA HIS A 16 -1.37 5.02 -0.57
C HIS A 16 -2.11 3.85 0.07
N LEU A 17 -2.74 4.09 1.22
CA LEU A 17 -3.42 3.06 2.00
C LEU A 17 -4.85 3.49 2.32
N ARG A 18 -5.77 2.55 2.05
CA ARG A 18 -7.16 2.57 2.48
C ARG A 18 -7.39 1.50 3.54
N ILE A 19 -8.07 1.86 4.61
CA ILE A 19 -8.54 0.94 5.65
C ILE A 19 -10.06 1.01 5.73
N GLU A 20 -10.70 -0.16 5.76
CA GLU A 20 -12.13 -0.28 6.02
C GLU A 20 -12.37 -1.15 7.25
N CYS A 21 -13.31 -0.76 8.09
CA CYS A 21 -13.66 -1.47 9.31
C CYS A 21 -15.18 -1.65 9.43
N GLU A 22 -15.61 -2.86 9.79
CA GLU A 22 -16.95 -3.08 10.34
C GLU A 22 -16.87 -2.94 11.86
N VAL A 23 -17.72 -2.08 12.42
CA VAL A 23 -17.79 -1.80 13.86
C VAL A 23 -19.13 -2.28 14.40
N ASN A 24 -19.09 -3.09 15.45
CA ASN A 24 -20.26 -3.55 16.19
C ASN A 24 -20.03 -3.33 17.69
N GLN A 25 -21.01 -2.71 18.36
CA GLN A 25 -20.93 -2.39 19.80
C GLN A 25 -19.62 -1.68 20.20
N GLY A 26 -19.19 -0.71 19.37
CA GLY A 26 -17.97 0.07 19.60
C GLY A 26 -16.66 -0.69 19.40
N LYS A 27 -16.70 -1.92 18.88
CA LYS A 27 -15.51 -2.74 18.60
C LYS A 27 -15.41 -3.06 17.11
N VAL A 28 -14.19 -3.02 16.56
CA VAL A 28 -13.92 -3.51 15.21
C VAL A 28 -14.09 -5.03 15.20
N VAL A 29 -14.96 -5.54 14.33
CA VAL A 29 -15.22 -6.98 14.17
C VAL A 29 -14.63 -7.54 12.88
N LYS A 30 -14.36 -6.68 11.90
CA LYS A 30 -13.73 -7.04 10.62
C LYS A 30 -13.01 -5.83 10.04
N ALA A 31 -11.90 -6.06 9.34
CA ALA A 31 -11.13 -5.02 8.71
C ALA A 31 -10.58 -5.46 7.35
N TRP A 32 -10.34 -4.49 6.47
CA TRP A 32 -9.69 -4.67 5.18
C TRP A 32 -8.58 -3.64 5.02
N SER A 33 -7.46 -4.10 4.44
CA SER A 33 -6.32 -3.26 4.08
C SER A 33 -6.15 -3.29 2.56
N SER A 34 -6.10 -2.12 1.95
CA SER A 34 -5.99 -1.98 0.50
C SER A 34 -4.91 -0.96 0.15
N GLY A 35 -3.83 -1.43 -0.47
CA GLY A 35 -2.89 -0.57 -1.18
C GLY A 35 -3.53 -0.16 -2.51
N THR A 36 -3.76 1.14 -2.71
CA THR A 36 -4.54 1.66 -3.85
C THR A 36 -3.68 2.13 -5.02
N MET A 37 -2.37 1.88 -4.98
CA MET A 37 -1.41 2.28 -6.02
C MET A 37 -0.44 1.13 -6.34
N TRP A 38 -0.17 0.93 -7.63
CA TRP A 38 0.81 -0.03 -8.14
C TRP A 38 1.58 0.59 -9.32
N ARG A 39 2.88 0.28 -9.42
CA ARG A 39 3.77 0.79 -10.49
C ARG A 39 4.37 -0.29 -11.38
N GLY A 40 4.34 -1.56 -10.97
CA GLY A 40 4.90 -2.65 -11.77
C GLY A 40 6.42 -2.58 -12.00
N ILE A 41 7.20 -2.20 -10.98
CA ILE A 41 8.68 -2.09 -11.10
C ILE A 41 9.31 -3.42 -11.53
N GLU A 42 8.77 -4.55 -11.10
CA GLU A 42 9.22 -5.88 -11.55
C GLU A 42 9.07 -6.08 -13.06
N LEU A 43 7.99 -5.55 -13.65
CA LEU A 43 7.78 -5.59 -15.10
C LEU A 43 8.73 -4.64 -15.83
N ILE A 44 9.03 -3.48 -15.23
CA ILE A 44 10.01 -2.51 -15.77
C ILE A 44 11.42 -3.12 -15.81
N LEU A 45 11.76 -4.00 -14.85
CA LEU A 45 13.04 -4.68 -14.77
C LEU A 45 13.21 -5.82 -15.77
N LYS A 46 12.11 -6.32 -16.33
CA LYS A 46 12.16 -7.45 -17.25
C LYS A 46 13.03 -7.12 -18.46
N ASP A 47 13.85 -8.08 -18.86
CA ASP A 47 14.76 -7.99 -20.01
C ASP A 47 15.87 -6.91 -19.89
N ARG A 48 16.13 -6.39 -18.68
CA ARG A 48 17.27 -5.52 -18.38
C ARG A 48 18.49 -6.29 -17.89
N ASP A 49 19.66 -5.65 -18.00
CA ASP A 49 20.89 -6.20 -17.44
C ASP A 49 20.77 -6.32 -15.90
N PRO A 50 21.07 -7.49 -15.30
CA PRO A 50 20.98 -7.67 -13.85
C PRO A 50 21.78 -6.66 -13.02
N ARG A 51 22.87 -6.11 -13.58
CA ARG A 51 23.71 -5.10 -12.94
C ARG A 51 23.01 -3.74 -12.80
N GLU A 52 21.95 -3.50 -13.58
CA GLU A 52 21.13 -2.28 -13.48
C GLU A 52 20.03 -2.40 -12.42
N ALA A 53 19.72 -3.60 -11.93
CA ALA A 53 18.53 -3.81 -11.09
C ALA A 53 18.48 -2.84 -9.89
N TRP A 54 19.61 -2.62 -9.21
CA TRP A 54 19.69 -1.78 -8.01
C TRP A 54 19.29 -0.32 -8.25
N ILE A 55 19.58 0.25 -9.43
CA ILE A 55 19.24 1.65 -9.70
C ILE A 55 17.74 1.82 -9.89
N TYR A 56 17.04 0.81 -10.41
CA TYR A 56 15.58 0.83 -10.54
C TYR A 56 14.88 0.46 -9.23
N THR A 57 15.33 -0.60 -8.54
CA THR A 57 14.69 -1.08 -7.30
C THR A 57 14.89 -0.14 -6.11
N GLN A 58 15.97 0.65 -6.08
CA GLN A 58 16.12 1.72 -5.08
C GLN A 58 14.93 2.70 -5.13
N ARG A 59 14.26 2.86 -6.27
CA ARG A 59 13.11 3.78 -6.44
C ARG A 59 11.77 3.10 -6.10
N ILE A 60 11.78 1.89 -5.55
CA ILE A 60 10.58 1.30 -4.94
C ILE A 60 10.09 2.19 -3.80
N CYS A 61 10.97 2.75 -2.98
CA CYS A 61 10.58 3.59 -1.85
C CYS A 61 11.70 4.58 -1.53
N GLY A 62 11.35 5.87 -1.47
CA GLY A 62 12.31 6.94 -1.17
C GLY A 62 12.45 7.25 0.32
N VAL A 63 11.50 6.81 1.15
CA VAL A 63 11.58 6.94 2.62
C VAL A 63 12.60 5.96 3.20
N CYS A 64 12.61 4.73 2.67
CA CYS A 64 13.47 3.63 3.09
C CYS A 64 14.70 3.48 2.19
N THR A 65 15.32 4.61 1.85
CA THR A 65 16.52 4.68 1.00
C THR A 65 17.77 4.09 1.65
#